data_AF-A0A1S3N197-F1
#
_entry.id   AF-A0A1S3N197-F1
#
_cell.length_a   1.000
_cell.length_b   1.000
_cell.length_c   1.000
_cell.angle_alpha   90.00
_cell.angle_beta   90.00
_cell.angle_gamma   90.00
#
_symmetry.space_group_name_H-M   'P 1'
#
loop_
_entity.id
_entity.type
_entity.pdbx_description
1 polymer ?
#
loop_
_entity_poly.entity_id
_entity_poly.type
_entity_poly.pdbx_seq_one_letter_code
_entity_poly.pdbx_strand_id
1 'polypeptide(L)'
;YNVFSLLQKRNTTVLLSVSVLVSWGVLLLAARLYWMGNKPPNFSNSDNPAADSPHLLTRTLTFLYLPAANAWLLLCPVQLSFDWSMDALPLIKTFADWRNLHTVAFYAGFTLLAWYGLRSSPDSKAKETNGKAHLVNGKALTNGHSYHPPDGNHNNHTINSEQGSPKTNGKTTLNGNGFTKTYQCSPRTSLATLPSTENVVVFSLGLLSLPFLPATNLFFYVGFVVAERLLYIPSMGFCLLVAVGTRALYVRLRTRGPRVVLLGLCAGLVLLYGIKTVLRNRDWSNEEMLYKSGISVNPAKAWGNLGNVLKNQGKMAEAERAYRNALYYRGNMADMLYNLGLLLQENHRSSEALHYYKLAIGSRPTLASAYLNTGIILMNQGGLEEAKRTFVTCAEIPDENLKDPHAHKSSVTSCLYNLGKLLHEQGLQEEALSVFREAVQKMPKQFAPQSLYNMMGEAYMRLNRLEEAGHWYRESLRAKTDHIPAHLTYGKLLSIIGQKTEAEGYYRRAIQLDPSKGNCYMHYGQFLLEQSRLAEAAEMAERAADLDSSEFDVVFSAAHMLRWV
;
A
#
# COMPACT_ATOMS: atom_id res chain seq x y z
N TYR A 1 -47.34 38.88 -22.76
CA TYR A 1 -47.20 37.62 -22.01
C TYR A 1 -45.81 37.05 -22.27
N ASN A 2 -45.03 36.90 -21.20
CA ASN A 2 -43.57 36.82 -21.18
C ASN A 2 -42.98 35.54 -21.81
N VAL A 3 -42.21 35.70 -22.88
CA VAL A 3 -41.27 34.67 -23.38
C VAL A 3 -40.12 34.44 -22.37
N PHE A 4 -39.81 35.44 -21.55
CA PHE A 4 -38.78 35.36 -20.50
C PHE A 4 -39.14 34.47 -19.30
N SER A 5 -40.43 34.35 -18.93
CA SER A 5 -40.83 33.55 -17.75
C SER A 5 -40.90 32.04 -18.04
N LEU A 6 -41.04 31.64 -19.30
CA LEU A 6 -41.07 30.24 -19.72
C LEU A 6 -39.66 29.63 -19.81
N LEU A 7 -38.65 30.45 -20.17
CA LEU A 7 -37.23 30.06 -20.13
C LEU A 7 -36.70 29.93 -18.70
N GLN A 8 -37.17 30.78 -17.78
CA GLN A 8 -36.71 30.78 -16.38
C GLN A 8 -37.15 29.53 -15.61
N LYS A 9 -38.38 29.04 -15.80
CA LYS A 9 -38.88 27.83 -15.11
C LYS A 9 -38.29 26.50 -15.62
N ARG A 10 -37.81 26.45 -16.86
CA ARG A 10 -37.29 25.22 -17.48
C ARG A 10 -35.79 25.02 -17.20
N ASN A 11 -35.07 26.10 -16.93
CA ASN A 11 -33.65 26.07 -16.59
C ASN A 11 -33.38 26.11 -15.08
N THR A 12 -34.33 26.49 -14.22
CA THR A 12 -34.14 26.51 -12.76
C THR A 12 -33.82 25.14 -12.18
N THR A 13 -34.44 24.08 -12.68
CA THR A 13 -34.15 22.70 -12.24
C THR A 13 -32.74 22.27 -12.65
N VAL A 14 -32.32 22.57 -13.88
CA VAL A 14 -30.95 22.30 -14.36
C VAL A 14 -29.94 23.12 -13.56
N LEU A 15 -30.20 24.40 -13.34
CA LEU A 15 -29.34 25.28 -12.57
C LEU A 15 -29.23 24.81 -11.11
N LEU A 16 -30.33 24.35 -10.51
CA LEU A 16 -30.33 23.75 -9.17
C LEU A 16 -29.51 22.46 -9.16
N SER A 17 -29.69 21.56 -10.13
CA SER A 17 -28.90 20.33 -10.23
C SER A 17 -27.41 20.60 -10.39
N VAL A 18 -27.04 21.56 -11.24
CA VAL A 18 -25.64 21.98 -11.42
C VAL A 18 -25.10 22.60 -10.12
N SER A 19 -25.85 23.49 -9.48
CA SER A 19 -25.44 24.11 -8.20
C SER A 19 -25.26 23.08 -7.09
N VAL A 20 -26.15 22.10 -6.99
CA VAL A 20 -26.03 20.98 -6.03
C VAL A 20 -24.78 20.15 -6.33
N LEU A 21 -24.53 19.85 -7.62
CA LEU A 21 -23.38 19.06 -8.03
C LEU A 21 -22.05 19.80 -7.79
N VAL A 22 -22.00 21.10 -8.08
CA VAL A 22 -20.85 21.96 -7.78
C VAL A 22 -20.63 22.06 -6.27
N SER A 23 -21.69 22.30 -5.49
CA SER A 23 -21.60 22.38 -4.03
C SER A 23 -21.07 21.09 -3.41
N TRP A 24 -21.62 19.94 -3.81
CA TRP A 24 -21.11 18.64 -3.38
C TRP A 24 -19.68 18.39 -3.84
N GLY A 25 -19.34 18.76 -5.07
CA GLY A 25 -17.97 18.65 -5.59
C GLY A 25 -16.97 19.44 -4.76
N VAL A 26 -17.30 20.68 -4.42
CA VAL A 26 -16.46 21.55 -3.55
C VAL A 26 -16.35 20.97 -2.15
N LEU A 27 -17.46 20.49 -1.56
CA LEU A 27 -17.45 19.89 -0.23
C LEU A 27 -16.58 18.63 -0.17
N LEU A 28 -16.70 17.74 -1.16
CA LEU A 28 -15.87 16.53 -1.25
C LEU A 28 -14.40 16.87 -1.48
N LEU A 29 -14.10 17.88 -2.29
CA LEU A 29 -12.73 18.34 -2.51
C LEU A 29 -12.13 18.94 -1.22
N ALA A 30 -12.90 19.77 -0.51
CA ALA A 30 -12.47 20.37 0.76
C ALA A 30 -12.24 19.29 1.83
N ALA A 31 -13.15 18.33 1.97
CA ALA A 31 -12.98 17.18 2.86
C ALA A 31 -11.73 16.38 2.49
N ARG A 32 -11.49 16.14 1.20
CA ARG A 32 -10.29 15.44 0.73
C ARG A 32 -9.01 16.20 1.07
N LEU A 33 -8.95 17.51 0.82
CA LEU A 33 -7.78 18.33 1.13
C LEU A 33 -7.49 18.37 2.64
N TYR A 34 -8.56 18.46 3.44
CA TYR A 34 -8.47 18.38 4.90
C TYR A 34 -7.88 17.03 5.34
N TRP A 35 -8.39 15.91 4.83
CA TRP A 35 -7.86 14.57 5.14
C TRP A 35 -6.43 14.36 4.64
N MET A 36 -6.04 15.01 3.55
CA MET A 36 -4.66 15.00 3.03
C MET A 36 -3.72 15.92 3.83
N GLY A 37 -4.19 16.58 4.88
CA GLY A 37 -3.38 17.44 5.74
C GLY A 37 -2.94 18.74 5.06
N ASN A 38 -3.68 19.21 4.05
CA ASN A 38 -3.43 20.44 3.28
C ASN A 38 -2.02 20.55 2.66
N LYS A 39 -1.32 19.44 2.48
CA LYS A 39 -0.03 19.39 1.79
C LYS A 39 -0.16 18.62 0.48
N PRO A 40 0.47 19.08 -0.61
CA PRO A 40 0.51 18.27 -1.83
C PRO A 40 1.27 16.97 -1.54
N PRO A 41 0.89 15.85 -2.18
CA PRO A 41 1.67 14.63 -2.11
C PRO A 41 3.06 14.87 -2.72
N ASN A 42 4.11 14.47 -2.00
CA ASN A 42 5.46 14.44 -2.52
C ASN A 42 5.65 13.14 -3.30
N PHE A 43 5.97 13.25 -4.59
CA PHE A 43 6.30 12.10 -5.42
C PHE A 43 7.81 12.08 -5.69
N SER A 44 8.36 10.88 -5.85
CA SER A 44 9.76 10.69 -6.23
C SER A 44 9.91 10.73 -7.75
N ASN A 45 11.12 11.06 -8.23
CA ASN A 45 11.39 11.06 -9.67
C ASN A 45 11.14 9.70 -10.35
N SER A 46 11.23 8.61 -9.58
CA SER A 46 10.90 7.27 -10.05
C SER A 46 9.40 7.01 -10.28
N ASP A 47 8.54 7.80 -9.64
CA ASP A 47 7.09 7.64 -9.80
C ASP A 47 6.66 8.21 -11.15
N ASN A 48 7.19 9.38 -11.54
CA ASN A 48 6.88 10.02 -12.82
C ASN A 48 8.14 10.52 -13.57
N PRO A 49 8.88 9.61 -14.21
CA PRO A 49 10.11 9.98 -14.94
C PRO A 49 9.86 10.93 -16.10
N ALA A 50 8.64 10.96 -16.66
CA ALA A 50 8.28 11.86 -17.73
C ALA A 50 8.25 13.31 -17.27
N ALA A 51 7.68 13.59 -16.09
CA ALA A 51 7.57 14.94 -15.55
C ALA A 51 8.92 15.54 -15.16
N ASP A 52 9.83 14.70 -14.65
CA ASP A 52 11.17 15.12 -14.19
C ASP A 52 12.23 15.15 -15.30
N SER A 53 11.83 14.90 -16.55
CA SER A 53 12.74 15.03 -17.70
C SER A 53 13.14 16.50 -17.92
N PRO A 54 14.43 16.82 -18.12
CA PRO A 54 14.89 18.20 -18.31
C PRO A 54 14.44 18.80 -19.66
N HIS A 55 14.05 17.97 -20.62
CA HIS A 55 13.68 18.41 -21.96
C HIS A 55 12.17 18.58 -22.09
N LEU A 56 11.73 19.80 -22.39
CA LEU A 56 10.31 20.11 -22.62
C LEU A 56 9.69 19.24 -23.70
N LEU A 57 10.43 18.95 -24.77
CA LEU A 57 9.99 18.11 -25.87
C LEU A 57 9.64 16.69 -25.39
N THR A 58 10.54 16.07 -24.62
CA THR A 58 10.34 14.72 -24.07
C THR A 58 9.10 14.68 -23.18
N ARG A 59 8.92 15.71 -22.34
CA ARG A 59 7.73 15.87 -21.49
C ARG A 59 6.46 15.92 -22.33
N THR A 60 6.40 16.83 -23.31
CA THR A 60 5.20 17.03 -24.12
C THR A 60 4.84 15.79 -24.94
N LEU A 61 5.81 15.20 -25.66
CA LEU A 61 5.55 14.00 -26.46
C LEU A 61 5.08 12.82 -25.60
N THR A 62 5.72 12.61 -24.45
CA THR A 62 5.34 11.53 -23.53
C THR A 62 3.95 11.76 -22.95
N PHE A 63 3.63 12.97 -22.47
CA PHE A 63 2.30 13.29 -21.93
C PHE A 63 1.18 13.21 -22.97
N LEU A 64 1.45 13.56 -24.22
CA LEU A 64 0.47 13.38 -25.31
C LEU A 64 0.25 11.90 -25.64
N TYR A 65 1.28 11.05 -25.51
CA TYR A 65 1.17 9.62 -25.77
C TYR A 65 0.42 8.85 -24.68
N LEU A 66 0.51 9.27 -23.42
CA LEU A 66 -0.08 8.56 -22.28
C LEU A 66 -1.60 8.29 -22.40
N PRO A 67 -2.45 9.22 -22.88
CA PRO A 67 -3.84 8.89 -23.23
C PRO A 67 -3.97 7.77 -24.26
N ALA A 68 -3.14 7.78 -25.30
CA ALA A 68 -3.14 6.72 -26.32
C ALA A 68 -2.71 5.37 -25.72
N ALA A 69 -1.72 5.36 -24.83
CA ALA A 69 -1.30 4.16 -24.10
C ALA A 69 -2.42 3.61 -23.19
N ASN A 70 -3.12 4.47 -22.45
CA ASN A 70 -4.25 4.06 -21.61
C ASN A 70 -5.45 3.56 -22.42
N ALA A 71 -5.75 4.22 -23.54
CA ALA A 71 -6.79 3.76 -24.47
C ALA A 71 -6.42 2.40 -25.07
N TRP A 72 -5.15 2.16 -25.36
CA TRP A 72 -4.67 0.85 -25.81
C TRP A 72 -4.86 -0.23 -24.74
N LEU A 73 -4.57 0.06 -23.47
CA LEU A 73 -4.85 -0.87 -22.36
C LEU A 73 -6.32 -1.25 -22.27
N LEU A 74 -7.22 -0.30 -22.54
CA LEU A 74 -8.66 -0.54 -22.54
C LEU A 74 -9.12 -1.37 -23.74
N LEU A 75 -8.54 -1.13 -24.93
CA LEU A 75 -8.88 -1.83 -26.17
C LEU A 75 -8.21 -3.21 -26.30
N CYS A 76 -7.04 -3.36 -25.71
CA CYS A 76 -6.20 -4.54 -25.85
C CYS A 76 -5.36 -4.72 -24.56
N PRO A 77 -5.93 -5.30 -23.49
CA PRO A 77 -5.26 -5.51 -22.20
C PRO A 77 -4.27 -6.68 -22.30
N VAL A 78 -3.19 -6.47 -23.07
CA VAL A 78 -2.12 -7.47 -23.28
C VAL A 78 -1.06 -7.36 -22.20
N GLN A 79 -0.67 -6.13 -21.85
CA GLN A 79 0.30 -5.84 -20.81
C GLN A 79 -0.42 -5.26 -19.62
N LEU A 80 -0.37 -5.98 -18.50
CA LEU A 80 -1.00 -5.59 -17.25
C LEU A 80 0.07 -5.64 -16.16
N SER A 81 0.01 -4.69 -15.23
CA SER A 81 0.99 -4.58 -14.15
C SER A 81 0.31 -4.08 -12.89
N PHE A 82 0.74 -4.62 -11.76
CA PHE A 82 0.33 -4.13 -10.45
C PHE A 82 0.81 -2.68 -10.22
N ASP A 83 1.90 -2.28 -10.90
CA ASP A 83 2.45 -0.92 -10.83
C ASP A 83 3.21 -0.54 -12.11
N TRP A 84 2.98 0.67 -12.60
CA TRP A 84 3.54 1.24 -13.84
C TRP A 84 4.62 2.31 -13.57
N SER A 85 5.32 2.21 -12.44
CA SER A 85 6.44 3.08 -12.05
C SER A 85 7.79 2.64 -12.65
N MET A 86 8.88 3.36 -12.33
CA MET A 86 10.27 2.92 -12.59
C MET A 86 10.57 2.66 -14.07
N ASP A 87 10.27 3.63 -14.93
CA ASP A 87 10.53 3.55 -16.39
C ASP A 87 9.79 2.42 -17.12
N ALA A 88 8.72 1.86 -16.52
CA ALA A 88 7.85 0.87 -17.17
C ALA A 88 7.31 1.34 -18.53
N LEU A 89 7.22 2.65 -18.74
CA LEU A 89 6.94 3.27 -20.04
C LEU A 89 8.14 4.11 -20.48
N PRO A 90 8.86 3.69 -21.54
CA PRO A 90 10.00 4.45 -22.03
C PRO A 90 9.59 5.85 -22.48
N LEU A 91 10.39 6.87 -22.16
CA LEU A 91 10.13 8.23 -22.58
C LEU A 91 10.19 8.38 -24.11
N ILE A 92 9.35 9.25 -24.67
CA ILE A 92 9.40 9.61 -26.10
C ILE A 92 10.28 10.83 -26.24
N LYS A 93 11.49 10.64 -26.77
CA LYS A 93 12.51 11.71 -26.86
C LYS A 93 12.54 12.45 -28.20
N THR A 94 11.96 11.88 -29.24
CA THR A 94 12.02 12.43 -30.61
C THR A 94 10.69 12.33 -31.33
N PHE A 95 10.49 13.18 -32.34
CA PHE A 95 9.30 13.12 -33.20
C PHE A 95 9.27 11.86 -34.08
N ALA A 96 10.43 11.30 -34.41
CA ALA A 96 10.56 10.10 -35.24
C ALA A 96 10.18 8.80 -34.52
N ASP A 97 9.89 8.85 -33.21
CA ASP A 97 9.41 7.70 -32.46
C ASP A 97 8.05 7.24 -33.03
N TRP A 98 7.96 5.97 -33.43
CA TRP A 98 6.76 5.38 -34.03
C TRP A 98 5.53 5.50 -33.10
N ARG A 99 5.72 5.59 -31.78
CA ARG A 99 4.65 5.78 -30.80
C ARG A 99 3.91 7.11 -31.00
N ASN A 100 4.53 8.12 -31.61
CA ASN A 100 3.83 9.34 -31.99
C ASN A 100 2.73 9.08 -33.03
N LEU A 101 2.86 8.05 -33.86
CA LEU A 101 1.79 7.64 -34.77
C LEU A 101 0.57 7.13 -34.00
N HIS A 102 0.76 6.43 -32.87
CA HIS A 102 -0.32 6.01 -31.98
C HIS A 102 -1.03 7.22 -31.39
N THR A 103 -0.26 8.21 -30.94
CA THR A 103 -0.79 9.47 -30.42
C THR A 103 -1.66 10.17 -31.47
N VAL A 104 -1.14 10.35 -32.69
CA VAL A 104 -1.88 11.01 -33.77
C VAL A 104 -3.14 10.22 -34.13
N ALA A 105 -3.03 8.90 -34.30
CA ALA A 105 -4.18 8.05 -34.62
C ALA A 105 -5.25 8.10 -33.52
N PHE A 106 -4.85 8.09 -32.25
CA PHE A 106 -5.75 8.20 -31.10
C PHE A 106 -6.52 9.53 -31.12
N TYR A 107 -5.82 10.66 -31.20
CA TYR A 107 -6.49 11.97 -31.20
C TYR A 107 -7.30 12.22 -32.47
N ALA A 108 -6.85 11.75 -33.64
CA ALA A 108 -7.63 11.83 -34.88
C ALA A 108 -8.92 11.00 -34.78
N GLY A 109 -8.83 9.76 -34.29
CA GLY A 109 -10.00 8.91 -34.07
C GLY A 109 -10.97 9.51 -33.05
N PHE A 110 -10.45 10.00 -31.92
CA PHE A 110 -11.25 10.62 -30.87
C PHE A 110 -11.97 11.90 -31.36
N THR A 111 -11.27 12.76 -32.09
CA THR A 111 -11.86 14.00 -32.65
C THR A 111 -12.90 13.68 -33.72
N LEU A 112 -12.68 12.68 -34.59
CA LEU A 112 -13.67 12.23 -35.56
C LEU A 112 -14.93 11.65 -34.89
N LEU A 113 -14.76 10.85 -33.83
CA LEU A 113 -15.88 10.31 -33.06
C LEU A 113 -16.68 11.41 -32.35
N ALA A 114 -15.99 12.37 -31.73
CA ALA A 114 -16.64 13.52 -31.10
C ALA A 114 -17.38 14.38 -32.13
N TRP A 115 -16.74 14.67 -33.27
CA TRP A 115 -17.31 15.47 -34.34
C TRP A 115 -18.54 14.81 -34.96
N TYR A 116 -18.49 13.49 -35.22
CA TYR A 116 -19.63 12.74 -35.74
C TYR A 116 -20.76 12.64 -34.71
N GLY A 117 -20.42 12.44 -33.43
CA GLY A 117 -21.40 12.42 -32.33
C GLY A 117 -22.11 13.75 -32.12
N LEU A 118 -21.46 14.88 -32.40
CA LEU A 118 -22.01 16.23 -32.28
C LEU A 118 -22.71 16.73 -33.55
N ARG A 119 -22.50 16.08 -34.71
CA ARG A 119 -23.09 16.43 -36.02
C ARG A 119 -24.41 15.70 -36.33
N SER A 120 -25.21 15.38 -35.32
CA SER A 120 -26.56 14.85 -35.54
C SER A 120 -27.39 15.80 -36.41
N SER A 121 -27.70 15.37 -37.63
CA SER A 121 -28.53 16.12 -38.57
C SER A 121 -29.97 16.22 -38.03
N PRO A 122 -30.62 17.39 -38.02
CA PRO A 122 -31.96 17.57 -37.47
C PRO A 122 -33.05 16.67 -38.09
N ASP A 123 -32.80 16.12 -39.29
CA ASP A 123 -33.73 15.21 -39.99
C ASP A 123 -33.81 13.79 -39.39
N SER A 124 -32.89 13.38 -38.51
CA SER A 124 -32.95 12.05 -37.86
C SER A 124 -33.90 12.00 -36.66
N LYS A 125 -34.31 13.17 -36.12
CA LYS A 125 -35.20 13.28 -34.95
C LYS A 125 -36.57 12.63 -35.17
N ALA A 126 -37.00 12.46 -36.43
CA ALA A 126 -38.27 11.81 -36.78
C ALA A 126 -38.19 10.27 -36.92
N LYS A 127 -36.99 9.68 -36.96
CA LYS A 127 -36.82 8.22 -37.21
C LYS A 127 -36.40 7.41 -35.98
N GLU A 128 -35.79 8.01 -34.96
CA GLU A 128 -35.40 7.29 -33.73
C GLU A 128 -36.54 7.06 -32.73
N THR A 129 -37.71 7.69 -32.90
CA THR A 129 -38.91 7.41 -32.10
C THR A 129 -39.68 6.16 -32.56
N ASN A 130 -39.31 5.54 -33.68
CA ASN A 130 -39.94 4.30 -34.14
C ASN A 130 -39.28 3.04 -33.56
N GLY A 131 -39.16 2.99 -32.24
CA GLY A 131 -39.29 1.73 -31.53
C GLY A 131 -40.78 1.39 -31.42
N LYS A 132 -41.43 1.00 -32.53
CA LYS A 132 -42.71 0.27 -32.41
C LYS A 132 -42.41 -0.93 -31.53
N ALA A 133 -42.97 -0.95 -30.33
CA ALA A 133 -43.03 -2.14 -29.51
C ALA A 133 -43.61 -3.25 -30.40
N HIS A 134 -42.77 -4.20 -30.81
CA HIS A 134 -43.25 -5.46 -31.31
C HIS A 134 -43.93 -6.13 -30.11
N LEU A 135 -45.24 -5.94 -29.97
CA LEU A 135 -46.10 -6.83 -29.21
C LEU A 135 -46.02 -8.18 -29.92
N VAL A 136 -45.01 -8.97 -29.57
CA VAL A 136 -45.06 -10.41 -29.75
C VAL A 136 -45.83 -10.93 -28.56
N ASN A 137 -47.03 -11.41 -28.85
CA ASN A 137 -47.91 -12.11 -27.95
C ASN A 137 -47.13 -13.30 -27.35
N GLY A 138 -46.93 -13.33 -26.02
CA GLY A 138 -46.39 -14.50 -25.32
C GLY A 138 -45.42 -14.20 -24.17
N LYS A 139 -45.97 -14.24 -22.95
CA LYS A 139 -45.31 -14.51 -21.65
C LYS A 139 -44.02 -13.73 -21.34
N ALA A 140 -44.18 -12.65 -20.58
CA ALA A 140 -43.10 -12.05 -19.80
C ALA A 140 -42.71 -12.99 -18.64
N LEU A 141 -41.49 -13.54 -18.68
CA LEU A 141 -40.79 -13.96 -17.47
C LEU A 141 -40.08 -12.73 -16.89
N THR A 142 -40.65 -12.16 -15.84
CA THR A 142 -40.02 -11.13 -15.01
C THR A 142 -39.30 -11.81 -13.84
N ASN A 143 -37.97 -11.75 -13.82
CA ASN A 143 -37.20 -12.05 -12.61
C ASN A 143 -36.72 -10.74 -11.96
N GLY A 144 -37.16 -10.55 -10.71
CA GLY A 144 -36.35 -9.97 -9.62
C GLY A 144 -36.30 -8.45 -9.48
N HIS A 145 -37.16 -7.88 -8.63
CA HIS A 145 -36.79 -7.32 -7.32
C HIS A 145 -37.92 -6.42 -6.79
N SER A 146 -38.66 -6.92 -5.80
CA SER A 146 -39.58 -6.12 -4.97
C SER A 146 -38.95 -5.90 -3.61
N TYR A 147 -38.78 -4.63 -3.23
CA TYR A 147 -38.41 -4.19 -1.89
C TYR A 147 -39.72 -3.90 -1.12
N HIS A 148 -39.96 -4.60 -0.01
CA HIS A 148 -41.02 -4.28 0.95
C HIS A 148 -40.44 -3.40 2.08
N PRO A 149 -41.07 -2.28 2.47
CA PRO A 149 -40.82 -1.64 3.75
C PRO A 149 -41.76 -2.22 4.85
N PRO A 150 -41.41 -2.10 6.14
CA PRO A 150 -42.13 -2.77 7.22
C PRO A 150 -43.34 -1.95 7.70
N ASP A 151 -44.44 -2.66 7.98
CA ASP A 151 -45.65 -2.14 8.63
C ASP A 151 -45.45 -1.96 10.14
N GLY A 152 -46.01 -0.88 10.68
CA GLY A 152 -46.13 -0.65 12.11
C GLY A 152 -47.17 0.43 12.43
N ASN A 153 -48.29 0.01 13.02
CA ASN A 153 -49.39 0.78 13.65
C ASN A 153 -50.24 1.70 12.74
N HIS A 154 -51.56 1.81 12.88
CA HIS A 154 -52.45 1.55 14.01
C HIS A 154 -53.91 1.46 13.53
N ASN A 155 -54.63 0.51 14.13
CA ASN A 155 -55.97 0.61 14.74
C ASN A 155 -57.23 1.05 13.96
N ASN A 156 -58.22 0.15 14.11
CA ASN A 156 -59.63 0.40 14.47
C ASN A 156 -60.53 0.89 13.32
N HIS A 157 -61.70 0.32 13.02
CA HIS A 157 -62.64 -0.48 13.81
C HIS A 157 -63.63 -1.15 12.82
N THR A 158 -63.89 -2.45 13.02
CA THR A 158 -65.23 -3.10 13.03
C THR A 158 -66.43 -2.28 12.51
N ILE A 159 -67.29 -2.77 11.61
CA ILE A 159 -68.30 -3.83 11.86
C ILE A 159 -69.09 -4.01 10.55
N ASN A 160 -69.38 -5.28 10.22
CA ASN A 160 -70.56 -5.85 9.55
C ASN A 160 -71.00 -5.28 8.18
N SER A 161 -71.61 -6.02 7.28
CA SER A 161 -71.87 -7.45 7.05
C SER A 161 -72.67 -7.45 5.74
N GLU A 162 -72.68 -8.60 5.06
CA GLU A 162 -73.77 -8.99 4.14
C GLU A 162 -73.86 -8.26 2.78
N GLN A 163 -73.48 -8.96 1.71
CA GLN A 163 -74.34 -9.83 0.88
C GLN A 163 -74.96 -9.05 -0.30
N GLY A 164 -74.89 -9.66 -1.49
CA GLY A 164 -75.83 -9.36 -2.57
C GLY A 164 -75.22 -8.81 -3.86
N SER A 165 -74.57 -9.68 -4.62
CA SER A 165 -74.80 -9.72 -6.08
C SER A 165 -76.21 -10.31 -6.35
N PRO A 166 -76.77 -10.35 -7.58
CA PRO A 166 -76.38 -9.76 -8.86
C PRO A 166 -77.61 -9.13 -9.60
N LYS A 167 -77.44 -8.67 -10.85
CA LYS A 167 -78.37 -8.80 -12.03
C LYS A 167 -78.16 -7.64 -13.02
N THR A 168 -77.57 -7.90 -14.19
CA THR A 168 -78.15 -8.31 -15.49
C THR A 168 -78.99 -7.25 -16.22
N ASN A 169 -78.52 -6.97 -17.45
CA ASN A 169 -79.23 -6.69 -18.70
C ASN A 169 -80.10 -5.41 -18.83
N GLY A 170 -79.83 -4.66 -19.90
CA GLY A 170 -80.80 -3.72 -20.46
C GLY A 170 -80.21 -2.82 -21.56
N LYS A 171 -80.49 -3.18 -22.82
CA LYS A 171 -80.38 -2.28 -23.98
C LYS A 171 -81.33 -1.08 -23.79
N THR A 172 -80.97 0.08 -24.34
CA THR A 172 -81.70 0.80 -25.45
C THR A 172 -81.45 2.31 -25.38
N THR A 173 -81.29 2.87 -26.59
CA THR A 173 -81.11 4.25 -27.08
C THR A 173 -81.92 5.36 -26.40
N LEU A 174 -81.36 6.58 -26.27
CA LEU A 174 -81.86 7.79 -26.97
C LEU A 174 -80.96 9.03 -26.77
N ASN A 175 -81.08 9.94 -27.75
CA ASN A 175 -80.37 11.20 -27.98
C ASN A 175 -80.34 12.20 -26.80
N GLY A 176 -79.26 12.98 -26.76
CA GLY A 176 -79.19 14.24 -26.01
C GLY A 176 -77.86 14.97 -26.23
N ASN A 177 -77.85 15.92 -27.17
CA ASN A 177 -76.78 16.92 -27.28
C ASN A 177 -76.76 17.79 -26.01
N GLY A 178 -75.59 17.94 -25.38
CA GLY A 178 -75.40 18.98 -24.36
C GLY A 178 -74.13 18.82 -23.51
N PHE A 179 -73.11 19.63 -23.83
CA PHE A 179 -71.99 20.03 -22.96
C PHE A 179 -71.09 18.92 -22.37
N THR A 180 -70.11 18.47 -23.16
CA THR A 180 -68.89 17.87 -22.61
C THR A 180 -68.02 18.96 -21.97
N LYS A 181 -68.08 19.08 -20.64
CA LYS A 181 -66.98 19.65 -19.84
C LYS A 181 -65.74 18.81 -20.11
N THR A 182 -64.81 19.34 -20.90
CA THR A 182 -63.43 18.86 -20.97
C THR A 182 -62.79 19.01 -19.58
N TYR A 183 -62.81 17.94 -18.80
CA TYR A 183 -61.84 17.78 -17.73
C TYR A 183 -60.47 17.59 -18.40
N GLN A 184 -59.67 18.64 -18.41
CA GLN A 184 -58.23 18.55 -18.66
C GLN A 184 -57.65 17.61 -17.61
N CYS A 185 -57.40 16.37 -18.00
CA CYS A 185 -56.56 15.48 -17.23
C CYS A 185 -55.13 15.99 -17.38
N SER A 186 -54.63 16.68 -16.34
CA SER A 186 -53.22 16.98 -16.18
C SER A 186 -52.41 15.69 -16.32
N PRO A 187 -51.38 15.61 -17.20
CA PRO A 187 -50.56 14.43 -17.29
C PRO A 187 -49.73 14.34 -16.01
N ARG A 188 -50.17 13.51 -15.06
CA ARG A 188 -49.36 13.07 -13.93
C ARG A 188 -48.27 12.15 -14.47
N THR A 189 -47.05 12.40 -13.98
CA THR A 189 -45.85 11.56 -14.07
C THR A 189 -45.33 11.30 -15.48
N SER A 190 -44.34 12.10 -15.85
CA SER A 190 -43.39 11.85 -16.93
C SER A 190 -42.87 10.41 -16.85
N LEU A 191 -43.39 9.54 -17.72
CA LEU A 191 -42.70 8.30 -18.07
C LEU A 191 -41.33 8.73 -18.58
N ALA A 192 -40.26 8.42 -17.85
CA ALA A 192 -38.91 8.89 -18.16
C ALA A 192 -38.54 8.45 -19.58
N THR A 193 -38.59 9.38 -20.53
CA THR A 193 -38.13 9.15 -21.91
C THR A 193 -36.68 8.73 -21.86
N LEU A 194 -36.36 7.59 -22.46
CA LEU A 194 -34.99 7.11 -22.61
C LEU A 194 -34.12 8.21 -23.24
N PRO A 195 -32.88 8.41 -22.77
CA PRO A 195 -31.99 9.42 -23.32
C PRO A 195 -31.75 9.17 -24.82
N SER A 196 -31.67 10.24 -25.61
CA SER A 196 -31.36 10.15 -27.04
C SER A 196 -29.98 9.51 -27.26
N THR A 197 -29.78 8.86 -28.40
CA THR A 197 -28.50 8.23 -28.77
C THR A 197 -27.34 9.23 -28.66
N GLU A 198 -27.57 10.48 -29.05
CA GLU A 198 -26.63 11.60 -28.94
C GLU A 198 -26.22 11.86 -27.48
N ASN A 199 -27.19 11.93 -26.56
CA ASN A 199 -26.92 12.16 -25.14
C ASN A 199 -26.10 11.01 -24.55
N VAL A 200 -26.38 9.76 -24.95
CA VAL A 200 -25.60 8.59 -24.52
C VAL A 200 -24.17 8.65 -25.05
N VAL A 201 -23.97 9.03 -26.33
CA VAL A 201 -22.63 9.17 -26.91
C VAL A 201 -21.84 10.28 -26.20
N VAL A 202 -22.43 11.45 -26.01
CA VAL A 202 -21.77 12.57 -25.30
C VAL A 202 -21.43 12.19 -23.87
N PHE A 203 -22.36 11.56 -23.15
CA PHE A 203 -22.11 11.07 -21.78
C PHE A 203 -20.98 10.03 -21.75
N SER A 204 -20.99 9.09 -22.71
CA SER A 204 -19.97 8.03 -22.78
C SER A 204 -18.59 8.58 -23.11
N LEU A 205 -18.48 9.55 -24.03
CA LEU A 205 -17.24 10.27 -24.33
C LEU A 205 -16.77 11.09 -23.13
N GLY A 206 -17.69 11.68 -22.36
CA GLY A 206 -17.40 12.35 -21.09
C GLY A 206 -16.79 11.41 -20.06
N LEU A 207 -17.40 10.23 -19.85
CA LEU A 207 -16.86 9.20 -18.95
C LEU A 207 -15.51 8.65 -19.41
N LEU A 208 -15.27 8.59 -20.72
CA LEU A 208 -14.00 8.13 -21.29
C LEU A 208 -12.86 9.14 -21.10
N SER A 209 -13.16 10.44 -21.20
CA SER A 209 -12.14 11.50 -21.30
C SER A 209 -11.91 12.29 -20.00
N LEU A 210 -12.97 12.70 -19.31
CA LEU A 210 -12.87 13.58 -18.14
C LEU A 210 -12.10 12.95 -16.96
N PRO A 211 -12.31 11.66 -16.60
CA PRO A 211 -11.55 11.04 -15.52
C PRO A 211 -10.06 10.93 -15.83
N PHE A 212 -9.67 10.97 -17.11
CA PHE A 212 -8.29 10.86 -17.53
C PHE A 212 -7.53 12.19 -17.48
N LEU A 213 -8.23 13.34 -17.57
CA LEU A 213 -7.59 14.66 -17.60
C LEU A 213 -6.58 14.90 -16.46
N PRO A 214 -6.88 14.57 -15.18
CA PRO A 214 -5.87 14.72 -14.11
C PRO A 214 -4.67 13.79 -14.30
N ALA A 215 -4.87 12.59 -14.83
CA ALA A 215 -3.81 11.61 -15.05
C ALA A 215 -2.91 11.94 -16.25
N THR A 216 -3.32 12.85 -17.14
CA THR A 216 -2.48 13.29 -18.28
C THR A 216 -1.25 14.09 -17.86
N ASN A 217 -1.22 14.61 -16.62
CA ASN A 217 -0.22 15.56 -16.13
C ASN A 217 -0.18 16.90 -16.92
N LEU A 218 -1.16 17.18 -17.79
CA LEU A 218 -1.23 18.45 -18.54
C LEU A 218 -1.61 19.65 -17.65
N PHE A 219 -2.39 19.39 -16.60
CA PHE A 219 -2.92 20.44 -15.72
C PHE A 219 -2.41 20.34 -14.27
N PHE A 220 -2.13 19.12 -13.79
CA PHE A 220 -1.72 18.86 -12.42
C PHE A 220 -0.63 17.81 -12.38
N TYR A 221 0.37 17.99 -11.53
CA TYR A 221 1.38 16.95 -11.31
C TYR A 221 0.79 15.78 -10.54
N VAL A 222 0.79 14.60 -11.18
CA VAL A 222 0.38 13.32 -10.61
C VAL A 222 1.52 12.33 -10.76
N GLY A 223 1.89 11.64 -9.68
CA GLY A 223 3.01 10.68 -9.69
C GLY A 223 2.73 9.37 -10.44
N PHE A 224 1.52 9.10 -10.90
CA PHE A 224 1.18 7.91 -11.68
C PHE A 224 0.45 8.32 -12.95
N VAL A 225 0.97 7.90 -14.09
CA VAL A 225 0.50 8.41 -15.40
C VAL A 225 -0.20 7.33 -16.22
N VAL A 226 0.05 6.07 -15.88
CA VAL A 226 -0.69 4.89 -16.33
C VAL A 226 -1.00 4.05 -15.11
N ALA A 227 -2.25 3.65 -14.96
CA ALA A 227 -2.62 2.69 -13.93
C ALA A 227 -3.95 2.04 -14.30
N GLU A 228 -4.06 0.73 -14.09
CA GLU A 228 -5.31 -0.01 -14.31
C GLU A 228 -6.46 0.61 -13.51
N ARG A 229 -6.18 1.13 -12.30
CA ARG A 229 -7.18 1.80 -11.45
C ARG A 229 -7.77 3.09 -12.04
N LEU A 230 -7.09 3.71 -13.01
CA LEU A 230 -7.62 4.88 -13.70
C LEU A 230 -8.65 4.51 -14.78
N LEU A 231 -8.71 3.22 -15.16
CA LEU A 231 -9.54 2.74 -16.26
C LEU A 231 -10.96 2.33 -15.82
N TYR A 232 -11.29 2.29 -14.52
CA TYR A 232 -12.63 1.88 -14.07
C TYR A 232 -13.75 2.75 -14.66
N ILE A 233 -13.69 4.07 -14.50
CA ILE A 233 -14.71 4.98 -15.05
C ILE A 233 -14.63 5.06 -16.58
N PRO A 234 -13.43 5.22 -17.20
CA PRO A 234 -13.30 5.17 -18.65
C PRO A 234 -13.84 3.88 -19.30
N SER A 235 -13.70 2.74 -18.64
CA SER A 235 -14.23 1.45 -19.14
C SER A 235 -15.74 1.44 -19.24
N MET A 236 -16.45 2.11 -18.33
CA MET A 236 -17.90 2.27 -18.41
C MET A 236 -18.29 3.06 -19.67
N GLY A 237 -17.60 4.17 -19.93
CA GLY A 237 -17.81 4.97 -21.14
C GLY A 237 -17.53 4.16 -22.42
N PHE A 238 -16.45 3.39 -22.43
CA PHE A 238 -16.13 2.51 -23.55
C PHE A 238 -17.19 1.43 -23.80
N CYS A 239 -17.63 0.72 -22.77
CA CYS A 239 -18.69 -0.29 -22.88
C CYS A 239 -19.99 0.29 -23.44
N LEU A 240 -20.36 1.50 -23.01
CA LEU A 240 -21.54 2.20 -23.54
C LEU A 240 -21.37 2.57 -25.03
N LEU A 241 -20.21 3.07 -25.44
CA LEU A 241 -19.92 3.36 -26.86
C LEU A 241 -19.97 2.10 -27.73
N VAL A 242 -19.40 0.98 -27.26
CA VAL A 242 -19.45 -0.30 -27.98
C VAL A 242 -20.91 -0.78 -28.12
N ALA A 243 -21.72 -0.68 -27.06
CA ALA A 243 -23.13 -1.07 -27.10
C ALA A 243 -23.94 -0.21 -28.08
N VAL A 244 -23.79 1.12 -28.02
CA VAL A 244 -24.47 2.05 -28.93
C VAL A 244 -24.01 1.84 -30.37
N GLY A 245 -22.71 1.70 -30.61
CA GLY A 245 -22.15 1.44 -31.94
C GLY A 245 -22.64 0.13 -32.53
N THR A 246 -22.69 -0.94 -31.73
CA THR A 246 -23.23 -2.24 -32.14
C THR A 246 -24.71 -2.14 -32.49
N ARG A 247 -25.52 -1.45 -31.68
CA ARG A 247 -26.94 -1.22 -31.96
C ARG A 247 -27.13 -0.43 -33.26
N ALA A 248 -26.37 0.65 -33.45
CA ALA A 248 -26.44 1.47 -34.65
C ALA A 248 -26.11 0.66 -35.91
N LEU A 249 -25.08 -0.18 -35.84
CA LEU A 249 -24.71 -1.07 -36.94
C LEU A 249 -25.77 -2.15 -37.18
N TYR A 250 -26.29 -2.78 -36.13
CA TYR A 250 -27.34 -3.80 -36.22
C TYR A 250 -28.60 -3.29 -36.97
N VAL A 251 -29.02 -2.05 -36.68
CA VAL A 251 -30.16 -1.41 -37.35
C VAL A 251 -29.87 -1.09 -38.82
N ARG A 252 -28.63 -0.68 -39.15
CA ARG A 252 -28.21 -0.38 -40.54
C ARG A 252 -28.08 -1.65 -41.40
N LEU A 253 -27.71 -2.78 -40.80
CA LEU A 253 -27.62 -4.06 -41.50
C LEU A 253 -29.02 -4.56 -41.87
N ARG A 254 -29.26 -4.83 -43.17
CA ARG A 254 -30.59 -5.17 -43.70
C ARG A 254 -30.89 -6.67 -43.72
N THR A 255 -29.87 -7.51 -43.88
CA THR A 255 -29.99 -8.97 -44.03
C THR A 255 -29.66 -9.71 -42.73
N ARG A 256 -30.19 -10.94 -42.57
CA ARG A 256 -29.98 -11.76 -41.37
C ARG A 256 -28.51 -12.18 -41.19
N GLY A 257 -27.81 -12.51 -42.26
CA GLY A 257 -26.41 -12.98 -42.21
C GLY A 257 -25.45 -12.01 -41.47
N PRO A 258 -25.27 -10.76 -41.94
CA PRO A 258 -24.42 -9.78 -41.28
C PRO A 258 -24.81 -9.47 -39.84
N ARG A 259 -26.11 -9.52 -39.50
CA ARG A 259 -26.58 -9.33 -38.12
C ARG A 259 -26.12 -10.47 -37.21
N VAL A 260 -26.21 -11.72 -37.68
CA VAL A 260 -25.69 -12.89 -36.95
C VAL A 260 -24.18 -12.80 -36.79
N VAL A 261 -23.45 -12.39 -37.83
CA VAL A 261 -22.00 -12.17 -37.75
C VAL A 261 -21.66 -11.10 -36.72
N LEU A 262 -22.34 -9.95 -36.73
CA LEU A 262 -22.13 -8.88 -35.75
C LEU A 262 -22.36 -9.36 -34.32
N LEU A 263 -23.49 -10.04 -34.06
CA LEU A 263 -23.77 -10.59 -32.73
C LEU A 263 -22.77 -11.67 -32.33
N GLY A 264 -22.33 -12.50 -33.28
CA GLY A 264 -21.27 -13.49 -33.07
C GLY A 264 -19.93 -12.85 -32.70
N LEU A 265 -19.55 -11.75 -33.36
CA LEU A 265 -18.35 -10.98 -33.02
C LEU A 265 -18.45 -10.36 -31.62
N CYS A 266 -19.60 -9.78 -31.26
CA CYS A 266 -19.83 -9.24 -29.92
C CYS A 266 -19.77 -10.34 -28.86
N ALA A 267 -20.40 -11.49 -29.09
CA ALA A 267 -20.33 -12.64 -28.19
C ALA A 267 -18.89 -13.17 -28.07
N GLY A 268 -18.16 -13.24 -29.18
CA GLY A 268 -16.75 -13.62 -29.21
C GLY A 268 -15.86 -12.65 -28.41
N LEU A 269 -16.10 -11.33 -28.52
CA LEU A 269 -15.40 -10.31 -27.73
C LEU A 269 -15.68 -10.46 -26.23
N VAL A 270 -16.94 -10.66 -25.84
CA VAL A 270 -17.32 -10.89 -24.43
C VAL A 270 -16.67 -12.17 -23.91
N LEU A 271 -16.67 -13.26 -24.68
CA LEU A 271 -16.02 -14.51 -24.30
C LEU A 271 -14.50 -14.34 -24.15
N LEU A 272 -13.86 -13.67 -25.11
CA LEU A 272 -12.41 -13.42 -25.07
C LEU A 272 -12.02 -12.59 -23.85
N TYR A 273 -12.75 -11.50 -23.56
CA TYR A 273 -12.51 -10.71 -22.36
C TYR A 273 -12.86 -11.47 -21.07
N GLY A 274 -13.89 -12.30 -21.08
CA GLY A 274 -14.20 -13.20 -19.97
C GLY A 274 -13.05 -14.17 -19.67
N ILE A 275 -12.49 -14.80 -20.70
CA ILE A 275 -11.33 -15.69 -20.58
C ILE A 275 -10.11 -14.90 -20.06
N LYS A 276 -9.83 -13.71 -20.61
CA LYS A 276 -8.74 -12.84 -20.15
C LYS A 276 -8.89 -12.46 -18.69
N THR A 277 -10.09 -12.15 -18.22
CA THR A 277 -10.36 -11.87 -16.80
C THR A 277 -10.08 -13.07 -15.92
N VAL A 278 -10.53 -14.27 -16.30
CA VAL A 278 -10.25 -15.49 -15.54
C VAL A 278 -8.75 -15.79 -15.48
N LEU A 279 -8.02 -15.58 -16.59
CA LEU A 279 -6.57 -15.73 -16.61
C LEU A 279 -5.89 -14.69 -15.71
N ARG A 280 -6.28 -13.41 -15.78
CA ARG A 280 -5.73 -12.35 -14.94
C ARG A 280 -5.97 -12.60 -13.45
N ASN A 281 -7.11 -13.19 -13.07
CA ASN A 281 -7.38 -13.55 -11.68
C ASN A 281 -6.34 -14.53 -11.10
N ARG A 282 -5.66 -15.33 -11.93
CA ARG A 282 -4.57 -16.20 -11.47
C ARG A 282 -3.34 -15.41 -11.03
N ASP A 283 -3.06 -14.27 -11.65
CA ASP A 283 -1.95 -13.40 -11.24
C ASP A 283 -2.19 -12.84 -9.82
N TRP A 284 -3.45 -12.57 -9.47
CA TRP A 284 -3.84 -12.06 -8.16
C TRP A 284 -4.08 -13.15 -7.09
N SER A 285 -3.80 -14.42 -7.41
CA SER A 285 -4.06 -15.53 -6.50
C SER A 285 -3.18 -15.53 -5.25
N ASN A 286 -1.94 -15.04 -5.37
CA ASN A 286 -1.00 -14.87 -4.28
C ASN A 286 0.07 -13.83 -4.65
N GLU A 287 0.83 -13.36 -3.65
CA GLU A 287 1.85 -12.32 -3.83
C GLU A 287 2.97 -12.72 -4.81
N GLU A 288 3.37 -13.99 -4.81
CA GLU A 288 4.42 -14.50 -5.69
C GLU A 288 4.01 -14.40 -7.16
N MET A 289 2.80 -14.88 -7.49
CA MET A 289 2.23 -14.81 -8.84
C MET A 289 2.00 -13.37 -9.28
N LEU A 290 1.58 -12.50 -8.35
CA LEU A 290 1.35 -11.09 -8.63
C LEU A 290 2.64 -10.41 -9.08
N TYR A 291 3.72 -10.57 -8.30
CA TYR A 291 5.01 -9.97 -8.65
C TYR A 291 5.63 -10.65 -9.88
N LYS A 292 5.50 -11.97 -10.04
CA LYS A 292 5.94 -12.67 -11.27
C LYS A 292 5.27 -12.11 -12.52
N SER A 293 3.96 -11.85 -12.48
CA SER A 293 3.23 -11.28 -13.62
C SER A 293 3.74 -9.89 -14.02
N GLY A 294 4.23 -9.10 -13.06
CA GLY A 294 4.73 -7.75 -13.28
C GLY A 294 6.18 -7.66 -13.78
N ILE A 295 6.94 -8.76 -13.80
CA ILE A 295 8.36 -8.77 -14.21
C ILE A 295 8.54 -8.25 -15.63
N SER A 296 7.61 -8.53 -16.54
CA SER A 296 7.71 -8.10 -17.93
C SER A 296 7.52 -6.59 -18.12
N VAL A 297 6.87 -5.92 -17.17
CA VAL A 297 6.49 -4.49 -17.28
C VAL A 297 7.36 -3.62 -16.38
N ASN A 298 7.59 -4.01 -15.12
CA ASN A 298 8.44 -3.30 -14.18
C ASN A 298 9.43 -4.28 -13.50
N PRO A 299 10.45 -4.76 -14.24
CA PRO A 299 11.32 -5.83 -13.76
C PRO A 299 11.98 -5.51 -12.42
N ALA A 300 12.57 -4.31 -12.27
CA ALA A 300 13.33 -3.96 -11.08
C ALA A 300 12.48 -4.03 -9.79
N LYS A 301 11.29 -3.42 -9.80
CA LYS A 301 10.39 -3.42 -8.64
C LYS A 301 9.75 -4.78 -8.42
N ALA A 302 9.34 -5.46 -9.49
CA ALA A 302 8.74 -6.79 -9.42
C ALA A 302 9.70 -7.83 -8.83
N TRP A 303 10.95 -7.90 -9.33
CA TRP A 303 11.98 -8.78 -8.79
C TRP A 303 12.32 -8.46 -7.34
N GLY A 304 12.40 -7.18 -6.97
CA GLY A 304 12.68 -6.78 -5.60
C GLY A 304 11.61 -7.20 -4.61
N ASN A 305 10.35 -6.99 -4.97
CA ASN A 305 9.22 -7.44 -4.17
C ASN A 305 9.10 -8.97 -4.13
N LEU A 306 9.34 -9.65 -5.25
CA LEU A 306 9.39 -11.11 -5.32
C LEU A 306 10.47 -11.68 -4.39
N GLY A 307 11.64 -11.04 -4.31
CA GLY A 307 12.70 -11.41 -3.37
C GLY A 307 12.26 -11.36 -1.91
N ASN A 308 11.51 -10.32 -1.52
CA ASN A 308 10.95 -10.22 -0.16
C ASN A 308 9.95 -11.35 0.14
N VAL A 309 9.07 -11.67 -0.82
CA VAL A 309 8.11 -12.78 -0.67
C VAL A 309 8.84 -14.11 -0.52
N LEU A 310 9.84 -14.38 -1.37
CA LEU A 310 10.63 -15.62 -1.33
C LEU A 310 11.44 -15.73 -0.04
N LYS A 311 12.00 -14.62 0.47
CA LYS A 311 12.69 -14.58 1.77
C LYS A 311 11.73 -14.98 2.89
N ASN A 312 10.53 -14.39 2.93
CA ASN A 312 9.53 -14.69 3.96
C ASN A 312 9.04 -16.15 3.92
N GLN A 313 9.10 -16.79 2.74
CA GLN A 313 8.83 -18.22 2.57
C GLN A 313 10.01 -19.14 2.95
N GLY A 314 11.17 -18.59 3.36
CA GLY A 314 12.39 -19.34 3.65
C GLY A 314 13.17 -19.80 2.42
N LYS A 315 12.79 -19.39 1.20
CA LYS A 315 13.47 -19.76 -0.06
C LYS A 315 14.68 -18.85 -0.31
N MET A 316 15.69 -18.95 0.55
CA MET A 316 16.83 -18.01 0.58
C MET A 316 17.59 -17.90 -0.75
N ALA A 317 17.84 -19.03 -1.42
CA ALA A 317 18.57 -19.03 -2.70
C ALA A 317 17.78 -18.36 -3.85
N GLU A 318 16.46 -18.53 -3.89
CA GLU A 318 15.61 -17.88 -4.89
C GLU A 318 15.45 -16.39 -4.60
N ALA A 319 15.34 -16.02 -3.32
CA ALA A 319 15.31 -14.63 -2.88
C ALA A 319 16.60 -13.88 -3.26
N GLU A 320 17.78 -14.51 -3.06
CA GLU A 320 19.06 -13.94 -3.50
C GLU A 320 19.07 -13.68 -5.01
N ARG A 321 18.65 -14.66 -5.83
CA ARG A 321 18.56 -14.48 -7.29
C ARG A 321 17.59 -13.36 -7.67
N ALA A 322 16.45 -13.28 -6.99
CA ALA A 322 15.47 -12.23 -7.24
C ALA A 322 16.03 -10.84 -6.91
N TYR A 323 16.70 -10.65 -5.77
CA TYR A 323 17.36 -9.38 -5.45
C TYR A 323 18.46 -9.02 -6.45
N ARG A 324 19.29 -10.00 -6.86
CA ARG A 324 20.33 -9.78 -7.87
C ARG A 324 19.73 -9.39 -9.23
N ASN A 325 18.64 -10.03 -9.66
CA ASN A 325 17.92 -9.65 -10.87
C ASN A 325 17.35 -8.23 -10.76
N ALA A 326 16.76 -7.87 -9.61
CA ALA A 326 16.27 -6.51 -9.37
C ALA A 326 17.39 -5.48 -9.57
N LEU A 327 18.57 -5.75 -9.00
CA LEU A 327 19.76 -4.91 -9.10
C LEU A 327 20.41 -4.93 -10.49
N TYR A 328 20.28 -6.01 -11.24
CA TYR A 328 20.70 -6.07 -12.65
C TYR A 328 19.91 -5.08 -13.51
N TYR A 329 18.57 -5.01 -13.33
CA TYR A 329 17.75 -4.03 -14.02
C TYR A 329 17.95 -2.61 -13.48
N ARG A 330 18.22 -2.46 -12.17
CA ARG A 330 18.50 -1.15 -11.55
C ARG A 330 19.42 -1.26 -10.34
N GLY A 331 20.70 -0.94 -10.55
CA GLY A 331 21.75 -1.13 -9.54
C GLY A 331 21.71 -0.20 -8.33
N ASN A 332 21.00 0.93 -8.39
CA ASN A 332 20.97 1.95 -7.32
C ASN A 332 19.78 1.82 -6.35
N MET A 333 19.14 0.65 -6.28
CA MET A 333 18.01 0.43 -5.38
C MET A 333 18.50 0.14 -3.95
N ALA A 334 18.66 1.19 -3.14
CA ALA A 334 19.17 1.09 -1.77
C ALA A 334 18.44 0.05 -0.91
N ASP A 335 17.11 -0.06 -1.01
CA ASP A 335 16.33 -1.05 -0.26
C ASP A 335 16.69 -2.50 -0.67
N MET A 336 16.94 -2.74 -1.96
CA MET A 336 17.29 -4.07 -2.47
C MET A 336 18.74 -4.44 -2.16
N LEU A 337 19.67 -3.47 -2.23
CA LEU A 337 21.05 -3.63 -1.78
C LEU A 337 21.08 -3.99 -0.29
N TYR A 338 20.33 -3.26 0.53
CA TYR A 338 20.22 -3.52 1.97
C TYR A 338 19.60 -4.89 2.27
N ASN A 339 18.50 -5.26 1.60
CA ASN A 339 17.84 -6.56 1.82
C ASN A 339 18.71 -7.74 1.36
N LEU A 340 19.45 -7.58 0.26
CA LEU A 340 20.45 -8.56 -0.17
C LEU A 340 21.56 -8.69 0.87
N GLY A 341 22.05 -7.58 1.42
CA GLY A 341 23.02 -7.58 2.52
C GLY A 341 22.52 -8.34 3.75
N LEU A 342 21.26 -8.11 4.17
CA LEU A 342 20.63 -8.86 5.27
C LEU A 342 20.60 -10.37 5.00
N LEU A 343 20.16 -10.77 3.81
CA LEU A 343 20.08 -12.18 3.43
C LEU A 343 21.46 -12.85 3.41
N LEU A 344 22.49 -12.15 2.94
CA LEU A 344 23.87 -12.63 2.93
C LEU A 344 24.44 -12.76 4.35
N GLN A 345 24.13 -11.80 5.22
CA GLN A 345 24.54 -11.84 6.63
C GLN A 345 23.88 -13.03 7.37
N GLU A 346 22.58 -13.27 7.15
CA GLU A 346 21.86 -14.43 7.69
C GLU A 346 22.48 -15.78 7.22
N ASN A 347 23.07 -15.80 6.01
CA ASN A 347 23.80 -16.94 5.46
C ASN A 347 25.30 -16.96 5.83
N HIS A 348 25.72 -16.23 6.88
CA HIS A 348 27.11 -16.13 7.35
C HIS A 348 28.13 -15.59 6.33
N ARG A 349 27.69 -14.91 5.26
CA ARG A 349 28.53 -14.29 4.23
C ARG A 349 28.77 -12.80 4.53
N SER A 350 29.33 -12.52 5.71
CA SER A 350 29.46 -11.15 6.25
C SER A 350 30.32 -10.21 5.38
N SER A 351 31.33 -10.73 4.68
CA SER A 351 32.17 -9.92 3.78
C SER A 351 31.40 -9.39 2.57
N GLU A 352 30.57 -10.24 1.95
CA GLU A 352 29.69 -9.82 0.86
C GLU A 352 28.55 -8.92 1.36
N ALA A 353 27.98 -9.22 2.53
CA ALA A 353 26.97 -8.36 3.15
C ALA A 353 27.49 -6.93 3.37
N LEU A 354 28.71 -6.79 3.88
CA LEU A 354 29.38 -5.50 4.07
C LEU A 354 29.51 -4.72 2.76
N HIS A 355 29.87 -5.40 1.66
CA HIS A 355 29.95 -4.77 0.34
C HIS A 355 28.59 -4.18 -0.08
N TYR A 356 27.50 -4.96 0.04
CA TYR A 356 26.17 -4.48 -0.34
C TYR A 356 25.62 -3.41 0.59
N TYR A 357 25.92 -3.43 1.90
CA TYR A 357 25.56 -2.32 2.79
C TYR A 357 26.28 -1.02 2.41
N LYS A 358 27.57 -1.07 2.07
CA LYS A 358 28.31 0.09 1.57
C LYS A 358 27.70 0.64 0.27
N LEU A 359 27.29 -0.23 -0.66
CA LEU A 359 26.57 0.18 -1.87
C LEU A 359 25.19 0.80 -1.54
N ALA A 360 24.47 0.26 -0.56
CA ALA A 360 23.18 0.79 -0.12
C ALA A 360 23.33 2.19 0.46
N ILE A 361 24.37 2.43 1.27
CA ILE A 361 24.74 3.75 1.79
C ILE A 361 25.08 4.71 0.64
N GLY A 362 25.90 4.27 -0.33
CA GLY A 362 26.23 5.09 -1.50
C GLY A 362 25.01 5.47 -2.33
N SER A 363 24.00 4.58 -2.41
CA SER A 363 22.74 4.85 -3.12
C SER A 363 21.76 5.72 -2.33
N ARG A 364 21.73 5.57 -0.99
CA ARG A 364 20.90 6.37 -0.08
C ARG A 364 21.68 6.65 1.22
N PRO A 365 22.38 7.80 1.30
CA PRO A 365 23.18 8.15 2.48
C PRO A 365 22.39 8.34 3.77
N THR A 366 21.06 8.50 3.70
CA THR A 366 20.17 8.63 4.86
C THR A 366 19.67 7.30 5.43
N LEU A 367 20.12 6.16 4.88
CA LEU A 367 19.70 4.82 5.31
C LEU A 367 20.43 4.37 6.59
N ALA A 368 20.00 4.87 7.74
CA ALA A 368 20.60 4.58 9.05
C ALA A 368 20.76 3.07 9.35
N SER A 369 19.81 2.22 8.95
CA SER A 369 19.89 0.78 9.16
C SER A 369 21.07 0.11 8.43
N ALA A 370 21.49 0.65 7.29
CA ALA A 370 22.67 0.15 6.57
C ALA A 370 23.97 0.50 7.31
N TYR A 371 24.05 1.70 7.92
CA TYR A 371 25.19 2.06 8.77
C TYR A 371 25.25 1.19 10.02
N LEU A 372 24.11 0.96 10.68
CA LEU A 372 24.02 0.09 11.85
C LEU A 372 24.62 -1.29 11.57
N ASN A 373 24.17 -1.96 10.50
CA ASN A 373 24.66 -3.31 10.18
C ASN A 373 26.12 -3.30 9.69
N THR A 374 26.54 -2.26 8.96
CA THR A 374 27.95 -2.06 8.58
C THR A 374 28.83 -1.98 9.83
N GLY A 375 28.45 -1.14 10.81
CA GLY A 375 29.20 -0.96 12.06
C GLY A 375 29.27 -2.25 12.89
N ILE A 376 28.18 -3.01 12.98
CA ILE A 376 28.15 -4.31 13.68
C ILE A 376 29.11 -5.31 13.03
N ILE A 377 29.10 -5.43 11.68
CA ILE A 377 30.03 -6.32 10.98
C ILE A 377 31.48 -5.89 11.22
N LEU A 378 31.78 -4.59 11.12
CA LEU A 378 33.13 -4.06 11.34
C LEU A 378 33.62 -4.31 12.76
N MET A 379 32.75 -4.12 13.76
CA MET A 379 33.05 -4.41 15.16
C MET A 379 33.39 -5.89 15.36
N ASN A 380 32.58 -6.80 14.79
CA ASN A 380 32.81 -8.24 14.87
C ASN A 380 34.09 -8.69 14.13
N GLN A 381 34.53 -7.93 13.12
CA GLN A 381 35.79 -8.16 12.41
C GLN A 381 37.01 -7.51 13.10
N GLY A 382 36.83 -6.82 14.23
CA GLY A 382 37.88 -6.12 14.96
C GLY A 382 38.24 -4.73 14.40
N GLY A 383 37.54 -4.26 13.37
CA GLY A 383 37.69 -2.92 12.78
C GLY A 383 37.04 -1.82 13.64
N LEU A 384 37.49 -1.68 14.90
CA LEU A 384 36.83 -0.84 15.91
C LEU A 384 36.76 0.64 15.52
N GLU A 385 37.83 1.21 14.96
CA GLU A 385 37.86 2.61 14.54
C GLU A 385 36.91 2.90 13.38
N GLU A 386 36.81 1.99 12.40
CA GLU A 386 35.85 2.13 11.29
C GLU A 386 34.41 1.96 11.78
N ALA A 387 34.17 1.02 12.70
CA ALA A 387 32.86 0.84 13.33
C ALA A 387 32.44 2.10 14.08
N LYS A 388 33.33 2.67 14.90
CA LYS A 388 33.11 3.93 15.63
C LYS A 388 32.71 5.06 14.68
N ARG A 389 33.49 5.29 13.63
CA ARG A 389 33.18 6.32 12.60
C ARG A 389 31.82 6.07 11.95
N THR A 390 31.51 4.82 11.61
CA THR A 390 30.24 4.44 10.99
C THR A 390 29.05 4.72 11.90
N PHE A 391 29.14 4.42 13.20
CA PHE A 391 28.09 4.72 14.17
C PHE A 391 27.92 6.22 14.43
N VAL A 392 29.02 6.99 14.46
CA VAL A 392 28.96 8.46 14.56
C VAL A 392 28.24 9.04 13.34
N THR A 393 28.64 8.65 12.12
CA THR A 393 27.96 9.11 10.90
C THR A 393 26.48 8.75 10.91
N CYS A 394 26.11 7.55 11.37
CA CYS A 394 24.72 7.14 11.54
C CYS A 394 23.93 8.08 12.48
N ALA A 395 24.54 8.50 13.60
CA ALA A 395 23.91 9.34 14.60
C ALA A 395 23.71 10.81 14.17
N GLU A 396 24.49 11.26 13.19
CA GLU A 396 24.47 12.61 12.62
C GLU A 396 23.53 12.74 11.40
N ILE A 397 22.93 11.64 10.92
CA ILE A 397 22.01 11.69 9.79
C ILE A 397 20.79 12.56 10.17
N PRO A 398 20.40 13.55 9.33
CA PRO A 398 19.25 14.41 9.60
C PRO A 398 17.92 13.65 9.63
N ASP A 399 17.03 14.07 10.53
CA ASP A 399 15.66 13.55 10.72
C ASP A 399 14.65 14.01 9.64
N GLU A 400 15.11 14.68 8.58
CA GLU A 400 14.27 15.37 7.60
C GLU A 400 14.09 14.57 6.30
N ASN A 401 12.91 14.67 5.69
CA ASN A 401 12.58 14.08 4.38
C ASN A 401 12.89 12.58 4.25
N LEU A 402 12.78 11.85 5.36
CA LEU A 402 13.07 10.42 5.41
C LEU A 402 11.94 9.57 4.84
N LYS A 403 12.29 8.52 4.10
CA LYS A 403 11.33 7.53 3.59
C LYS A 403 10.60 6.78 4.71
N ASP A 404 11.32 6.48 5.79
CA ASP A 404 10.78 5.82 7.00
C ASP A 404 11.40 6.45 8.25
N PRO A 405 10.75 7.48 8.84
CA PRO A 405 11.25 8.16 10.03
C PRO A 405 11.31 7.26 11.28
N HIS A 406 10.43 6.26 11.39
CA HIS A 406 10.38 5.40 12.57
C HIS A 406 11.50 4.38 12.59
N ALA A 407 11.74 3.70 11.46
CA ALA A 407 12.89 2.80 11.33
C ALA A 407 14.21 3.56 11.43
N HIS A 408 14.27 4.78 10.89
CA HIS A 408 15.42 5.66 11.02
C HIS A 408 15.77 5.93 12.49
N LYS A 409 14.85 6.49 13.28
CA LYS A 409 15.10 6.82 14.70
C LYS A 409 15.51 5.61 15.52
N SER A 410 14.89 4.46 15.26
CA SER A 410 15.25 3.20 15.92
C SER A 410 16.67 2.78 15.58
N SER A 411 17.06 2.87 14.30
CA SER A 411 18.41 2.54 13.83
C SER A 411 19.46 3.50 14.39
N VAL A 412 19.17 4.80 14.44
CA VAL A 412 20.04 5.82 15.07
C VAL A 412 20.24 5.52 16.54
N THR A 413 19.17 5.21 17.28
CA THR A 413 19.25 4.82 18.69
C THR A 413 20.12 3.58 18.88
N SER A 414 19.96 2.56 18.01
CA SER A 414 20.82 1.38 18.00
C SER A 414 22.28 1.68 17.63
N CYS A 415 22.55 2.62 16.72
CA CYS A 415 23.91 3.07 16.40
C CYS A 415 24.57 3.71 17.63
N LEU A 416 23.87 4.60 18.33
CA LEU A 416 24.37 5.23 19.57
C LEU A 416 24.58 4.20 20.68
N TYR A 417 23.66 3.26 20.85
CA TYR A 417 23.83 2.15 21.78
C TYR A 417 25.12 1.34 21.50
N ASN A 418 25.36 0.94 20.24
CA ASN A 418 26.56 0.19 19.88
C ASN A 418 27.83 1.03 19.98
N LEU A 419 27.77 2.33 19.69
CA LEU A 419 28.87 3.27 19.91
C LEU A 419 29.24 3.36 21.40
N GLY A 420 28.25 3.54 22.27
CA GLY A 420 28.45 3.59 23.72
C GLY A 420 29.00 2.26 24.25
N LYS A 421 28.52 1.12 23.73
CA LYS A 421 29.06 -0.21 24.06
C LYS A 421 30.54 -0.33 23.68
N LEU A 422 30.92 0.10 22.48
CA LEU A 422 32.31 0.07 22.02
C LEU A 422 33.22 0.94 22.91
N LEU A 423 32.76 2.15 23.29
CA LEU A 423 33.49 3.03 24.21
C LEU A 423 33.62 2.43 25.61
N HIS A 424 32.57 1.76 26.10
CA HIS A 424 32.57 1.06 27.38
C HIS A 424 33.62 -0.06 27.41
N GLU A 425 33.69 -0.87 26.35
CA GLU A 425 34.70 -1.93 26.18
C GLU A 425 36.13 -1.37 26.11
N GLN A 426 36.33 -0.18 25.52
CA GLN A 426 37.61 0.55 25.51
C GLN A 426 37.99 1.18 26.85
N GLY A 427 37.11 1.14 27.86
CA GLY A 427 37.36 1.74 29.17
C GLY A 427 36.96 3.21 29.29
N LEU A 428 36.46 3.85 28.23
CA LEU A 428 36.07 5.26 28.17
C LEU A 428 34.66 5.47 28.73
N GLN A 429 34.50 5.27 30.04
CA GLN A 429 33.17 5.19 30.69
C GLN A 429 32.35 6.49 30.62
N GLU A 430 32.99 7.64 30.84
CA GLU A 430 32.28 8.94 30.79
C GLU A 430 31.80 9.28 29.38
N GLU A 431 32.59 8.95 28.34
CA GLU A 431 32.18 9.08 26.94
C GLU A 431 31.07 8.09 26.60
N ALA A 432 31.16 6.84 27.06
CA ALA A 432 30.08 5.86 26.87
C ALA A 432 28.76 6.36 27.47
N LEU A 433 28.79 6.92 28.69
CA LEU A 433 27.62 7.48 29.34
C LEU A 433 27.05 8.71 28.63
N SER A 434 27.89 9.58 28.04
CA SER A 434 27.41 10.71 27.26
C SER A 434 26.65 10.25 26.01
N VAL A 435 27.19 9.26 25.30
CA VAL A 435 26.56 8.65 24.12
C VAL A 435 25.28 7.90 24.50
N PHE A 436 25.27 7.16 25.61
CA PHE A 436 24.04 6.49 26.06
C PHE A 436 22.93 7.49 26.43
N ARG A 437 23.27 8.62 27.08
CA ARG A 437 22.29 9.68 27.36
C ARG A 437 21.74 10.28 26.07
N GLU A 438 22.57 10.48 25.06
CA GLU A 438 22.11 10.91 23.72
C GLU A 438 21.17 9.87 23.11
N ALA A 439 21.49 8.58 23.21
CA ALA A 439 20.62 7.50 22.74
C ALA A 439 19.23 7.58 23.40
N VAL A 440 19.18 7.78 24.72
CA VAL A 440 17.91 7.94 25.46
C VAL A 440 17.12 9.17 24.99
N GLN A 441 17.79 10.27 24.66
CA GLN A 441 17.13 11.49 24.15
C GLN A 441 16.53 11.31 22.75
N LYS A 442 17.23 10.60 21.85
CA LYS A 442 16.80 10.35 20.47
C LYS A 442 15.85 9.14 20.33
N MET A 443 15.72 8.35 21.38
CA MET A 443 14.95 7.11 21.42
C MET A 443 13.47 7.32 21.07
N PRO A 444 12.93 6.62 20.06
CA PRO A 444 11.49 6.65 19.79
C PRO A 444 10.73 5.80 20.82
N LYS A 445 9.46 6.13 21.08
CA LYS A 445 8.64 5.48 22.13
C LYS A 445 8.53 3.96 22.01
N GLN A 446 8.56 3.43 20.78
CA GLN A 446 8.47 2.00 20.50
C GLN A 446 9.80 1.23 20.68
N PHE A 447 10.92 1.93 20.89
CA PHE A 447 12.22 1.30 21.09
C PHE A 447 12.25 0.59 22.46
N ALA A 448 12.85 -0.59 22.52
CA ALA A 448 12.95 -1.38 23.74
C ALA A 448 14.26 -1.03 24.49
N PRO A 449 14.22 -0.28 25.61
CA PRO A 449 15.40 0.37 26.18
C PRO A 449 16.21 -0.50 27.16
N GLN A 450 15.71 -1.67 27.55
CA GLN A 450 16.27 -2.47 28.65
C GLN A 450 17.78 -2.72 28.51
N SER A 451 18.27 -3.06 27.31
CA SER A 451 19.70 -3.31 27.10
C SER A 451 20.53 -2.04 27.17
N LEU A 452 20.00 -0.90 26.70
CA LEU A 452 20.63 0.41 26.83
C LEU A 452 20.74 0.81 28.31
N TYR A 453 19.66 0.67 29.08
CA TYR A 453 19.67 0.97 30.51
C TYR A 453 20.62 0.04 31.28
N ASN A 454 20.64 -1.25 30.96
CA ASN A 454 21.61 -2.17 31.57
C ASN A 454 23.06 -1.76 31.30
N MET A 455 23.40 -1.39 30.06
CA MET A 455 24.75 -0.92 29.70
C MET A 455 25.11 0.41 30.40
N MET A 456 24.15 1.32 30.60
CA MET A 456 24.38 2.51 31.42
C MET A 456 24.73 2.13 32.87
N GLY A 457 24.00 1.18 33.45
CA GLY A 457 24.29 0.64 34.78
C GLY A 457 25.70 0.05 34.87
N GLU A 458 26.13 -0.74 33.88
CA GLU A 458 27.48 -1.30 33.81
C GLU A 458 28.57 -0.23 33.70
N ALA A 459 28.32 0.84 32.93
CA ALA A 459 29.25 1.96 32.83
C ALA A 459 29.38 2.72 34.17
N TYR A 460 28.28 2.97 34.88
CA TYR A 460 28.33 3.55 36.23
C TYR A 460 29.02 2.63 37.24
N MET A 461 28.82 1.31 37.15
CA MET A 461 29.52 0.32 37.97
C MET A 461 31.04 0.44 37.82
N ARG A 462 31.54 0.55 36.58
CA ARG A 462 32.99 0.71 36.32
C ARG A 462 33.56 2.02 36.86
N LEU A 463 32.73 3.06 36.99
CA LEU A 463 33.09 4.31 37.65
C LEU A 463 32.93 4.28 39.17
N ASN A 464 32.55 3.13 39.76
CA ASN A 464 32.24 2.96 41.18
C ASN A 464 31.09 3.87 41.67
N ARG A 465 30.18 4.27 40.77
CA ARG A 465 28.97 5.05 41.06
C ARG A 465 27.79 4.10 41.27
N LEU A 466 27.77 3.46 42.45
CA LEU A 466 26.91 2.31 42.75
C LEU A 466 25.42 2.66 42.82
N GLU A 467 25.07 3.87 43.28
CA GLU A 467 23.68 4.32 43.41
C GLU A 467 23.05 4.50 42.02
N GLU A 468 23.75 5.18 41.12
CA GLU A 468 23.32 5.41 39.74
C GLU A 468 23.27 4.09 38.96
N ALA A 469 24.24 3.19 39.17
CA ALA A 469 24.21 1.85 38.60
C ALA A 469 22.92 1.11 38.99
N GLY A 470 22.59 1.12 40.30
CA GLY A 470 21.37 0.49 40.82
C GLY A 470 20.09 1.12 40.26
N HIS A 471 20.07 2.44 40.07
CA HIS A 471 18.96 3.12 39.41
C HIS A 471 18.73 2.57 37.99
N TRP A 472 19.78 2.51 37.16
CA TRP A 472 19.65 2.08 35.76
C TRP A 472 19.33 0.59 35.61
N TYR A 473 19.84 -0.27 36.48
CA TYR A 473 19.42 -1.68 36.51
C TYR A 473 17.94 -1.85 36.86
N ARG A 474 17.42 -1.07 37.82
CA ARG A 474 15.98 -1.05 38.12
C ARG A 474 15.16 -0.54 36.94
N GLU A 475 15.58 0.53 36.27
CA GLU A 475 14.91 1.03 35.06
C GLU A 475 14.90 -0.01 33.93
N SER A 476 16.00 -0.74 33.74
CA SER A 476 16.05 -1.86 32.80
C SER A 476 15.00 -2.92 33.12
N LEU A 477 14.90 -3.35 34.38
CA LEU A 477 13.91 -4.34 34.81
C LEU A 477 12.47 -3.82 34.81
N ARG A 478 12.26 -2.51 35.00
CA ARG A 478 10.94 -1.87 34.80
C ARG A 478 10.52 -1.90 33.34
N ALA A 479 11.46 -1.65 32.42
CA ALA A 479 11.20 -1.70 30.98
C ALA A 479 10.92 -3.14 30.51
N LYS A 480 11.67 -4.11 31.03
CA LYS A 480 11.49 -5.53 30.72
C LYS A 480 11.83 -6.41 31.93
N THR A 481 10.81 -6.95 32.59
CA THR A 481 10.93 -7.69 33.86
C THR A 481 11.65 -9.03 33.73
N ASP A 482 11.65 -9.62 32.54
CA ASP A 482 12.34 -10.86 32.16
C ASP A 482 13.71 -10.60 31.49
N HIS A 483 14.29 -9.40 31.63
CA HIS A 483 15.61 -9.11 31.06
C HIS A 483 16.75 -9.75 31.87
N ILE A 484 17.18 -10.94 31.44
CA ILE A 484 18.22 -11.76 32.11
C ILE A 484 19.52 -10.98 32.40
N PRO A 485 20.15 -10.26 31.45
CA PRO A 485 21.36 -9.49 31.75
C PRO A 485 21.21 -8.53 32.93
N ALA A 486 20.07 -7.84 33.06
CA ALA A 486 19.82 -6.94 34.17
C ALA A 486 19.62 -7.64 35.52
N HIS A 487 19.07 -8.86 35.55
CA HIS A 487 19.05 -9.66 36.79
C HIS A 487 20.48 -10.00 37.24
N LEU A 488 21.34 -10.42 36.30
CA LEU A 488 22.72 -10.80 36.60
C LEU A 488 23.56 -9.60 37.06
N THR A 489 23.50 -8.48 36.34
CA THR A 489 24.26 -7.26 36.67
C THR A 489 23.77 -6.59 37.95
N TYR A 490 22.46 -6.59 38.21
CA TYR A 490 21.91 -6.07 39.46
C TYR A 490 22.24 -6.97 40.66
N GLY A 491 22.16 -8.30 40.49
CA GLY A 491 22.61 -9.26 41.50
C GLY A 491 24.09 -9.06 41.86
N LYS A 492 24.94 -8.80 40.87
CA LYS A 492 26.35 -8.47 41.08
C LYS A 492 26.53 -7.18 41.88
N LEU A 493 25.81 -6.12 41.55
CA LEU A 493 25.83 -4.87 42.31
C LEU A 493 25.40 -5.09 43.78
N LEU A 494 24.32 -5.85 44.01
CA LEU A 494 23.82 -6.13 45.36
C LEU A 494 24.82 -6.96 46.18
N SER A 495 25.54 -7.90 45.55
CA SER A 495 26.64 -8.63 46.19
C SER A 495 27.72 -7.66 46.69
N ILE A 496 28.12 -6.70 45.86
CA ILE A 496 29.13 -5.68 46.18
C ILE A 496 28.67 -4.75 47.31
N ILE A 497 27.39 -4.36 47.34
CA ILE A 497 26.81 -3.54 48.42
C ILE A 497 26.64 -4.36 49.72
N GLY A 498 26.75 -5.69 49.67
CA GLY A 498 26.62 -6.59 50.82
C GLY A 498 25.20 -7.12 51.04
N GLN A 499 24.25 -6.84 50.15
CA GLN A 499 22.88 -7.37 50.17
C GLN A 499 22.82 -8.77 49.55
N LYS A 500 23.53 -9.71 50.19
CA LYS A 500 23.78 -11.07 49.66
C LYS A 500 22.52 -11.90 49.43
N THR A 501 21.54 -11.80 50.32
CA THR A 501 20.28 -12.55 50.23
C THR A 501 19.44 -12.11 49.04
N GLU A 502 19.37 -10.80 48.78
CA GLU A 502 18.67 -10.26 47.63
C GLU A 502 19.42 -10.57 46.33
N ALA A 503 20.75 -10.42 46.33
CA ALA A 503 21.62 -10.78 45.20
C ALA A 503 21.40 -12.23 44.74
N GLU A 504 21.38 -13.19 45.67
CA GLU A 504 21.10 -14.60 45.38
C GLU A 504 19.71 -14.81 44.74
N GLY A 505 18.71 -14.03 45.18
CA GLY A 505 17.37 -14.03 44.58
C GLY A 505 17.39 -13.66 43.09
N TYR A 506 18.17 -12.65 42.70
CA TYR A 506 18.30 -12.23 41.30
C TYR A 506 19.01 -13.27 40.43
N TYR A 507 20.07 -13.91 40.92
CA TYR A 507 20.74 -14.99 40.19
C TYR A 507 19.82 -16.20 39.98
N ARG A 508 19.11 -16.63 41.03
CA ARG A 508 18.11 -17.70 40.91
C ARG A 508 16.99 -17.32 39.95
N ARG A 509 16.56 -16.05 39.93
CA ARG A 509 15.56 -15.56 38.98
C ARG A 509 16.06 -15.62 37.55
N ALA A 510 17.31 -15.25 37.28
CA ALA A 510 17.91 -15.37 35.95
C ALA A 510 17.91 -16.81 35.44
N ILE A 511 18.24 -17.78 36.30
CA ILE A 511 18.17 -19.22 35.98
C ILE A 511 16.72 -19.68 35.74
N GLN A 512 15.76 -19.22 36.54
CA GLN A 512 14.35 -19.56 36.35
C GLN A 512 13.78 -19.03 35.02
N LEU A 513 14.23 -17.85 34.59
CA LEU A 513 13.79 -17.25 33.32
C LEU A 513 14.30 -18.04 32.12
N ASP A 514 15.51 -18.59 32.21
CA ASP A 514 16.09 -19.43 31.15
C ASP A 514 17.07 -20.46 31.74
N PRO A 515 16.57 -21.68 32.05
CA PRO A 515 17.40 -22.76 32.61
C PRO A 515 18.42 -23.34 31.63
N SER A 516 18.36 -22.97 30.35
CA SER A 516 19.25 -23.50 29.31
C SER A 516 20.51 -22.68 29.10
N LYS A 517 20.60 -21.48 29.71
CA LYS A 517 21.76 -20.59 29.57
C LYS A 517 22.83 -20.86 30.61
N GLY A 518 23.96 -21.41 30.17
CA GLY A 518 25.14 -21.66 31.00
C GLY A 518 25.67 -20.38 31.66
N ASN A 519 25.59 -19.23 30.97
CA ASN A 519 26.00 -17.93 31.52
C ASN A 519 25.29 -17.57 32.86
N CYS A 520 24.01 -17.93 33.03
CA CYS A 520 23.29 -17.69 34.29
C CYS A 520 23.90 -18.48 35.46
N TYR A 521 24.25 -19.75 35.21
CA TYR A 521 24.90 -20.62 36.19
C TYR A 521 26.33 -20.17 36.48
N MET A 522 27.07 -19.71 35.47
CA MET A 522 28.42 -19.16 35.64
C MET A 522 28.42 -17.99 36.63
N HIS A 523 27.56 -16.98 36.40
CA HIS A 523 27.48 -15.81 37.28
C HIS A 523 27.01 -16.17 38.70
N TYR A 524 26.08 -17.11 38.83
CA TYR A 524 25.62 -17.56 40.14
C TYR A 524 26.71 -18.35 40.89
N GLY A 525 27.44 -19.23 40.19
CA GLY A 525 28.59 -19.95 40.74
C GLY A 525 29.69 -18.99 41.22
N GLN A 526 29.98 -17.94 40.45
CA GLN A 526 30.96 -16.92 40.86
C GLN A 526 30.52 -16.21 42.15
N PHE A 527 29.24 -15.85 42.26
CA PHE A 527 28.69 -15.31 43.50
C PHE A 527 28.83 -16.29 44.67
N LEU A 528 28.54 -17.57 44.48
CA LEU A 528 28.69 -18.60 45.54
C LEU A 528 30.14 -18.79 45.97
N LEU A 529 31.08 -18.74 45.02
CA LEU A 529 32.52 -18.77 45.30
C LEU A 529 32.95 -17.58 46.17
N GLU A 530 32.47 -16.36 45.86
CA GLU A 530 32.71 -15.16 46.69
C GLU A 530 32.13 -15.31 48.11
N GLN A 531 31.07 -16.10 48.28
CA GLN A 531 30.51 -16.46 49.60
C GLN A 531 31.20 -17.64 50.28
N SER A 532 32.28 -18.19 49.70
CA SER A 532 32.96 -19.41 50.18
C SER A 532 32.07 -20.66 50.22
N ARG A 533 30.98 -20.71 49.44
CA ARG A 533 30.08 -21.87 49.29
C ARG A 533 30.60 -22.79 48.17
N LEU A 534 31.77 -23.38 48.42
CA LEU A 534 32.57 -24.08 47.41
C LEU A 534 31.82 -25.23 46.70
N ALA A 535 31.15 -26.10 47.44
CA ALA A 535 30.44 -27.25 46.88
C ALA A 535 29.31 -26.84 45.92
N GLU A 536 28.53 -25.81 46.29
CA GLU A 536 27.45 -25.30 45.43
C GLU A 536 28.01 -24.54 44.23
N ALA A 537 29.14 -23.84 44.39
CA ALA A 537 29.82 -23.17 43.29
C ALA A 537 30.33 -24.18 42.24
N ALA A 538 30.88 -25.32 42.66
CA ALA A 538 31.26 -26.41 41.75
C ALA A 538 30.06 -26.97 40.97
N GLU A 539 28.92 -27.21 41.63
CA GLU A 539 27.73 -27.71 40.94
C GLU A 539 27.25 -26.72 39.85
N MET A 540 27.27 -25.42 40.15
CA MET A 540 26.90 -24.40 39.16
C MET A 540 27.92 -24.31 38.03
N ALA A 541 29.22 -24.49 38.32
CA ALA A 541 30.29 -24.51 37.33
C ALA A 541 30.14 -25.68 36.34
N GLU A 542 29.88 -26.89 36.86
CA GLU A 542 29.64 -28.09 36.04
C GLU A 542 28.43 -27.88 35.12
N ARG A 543 27.29 -27.43 35.68
CA ARG A 543 26.10 -27.14 34.87
C ARG A 543 26.34 -26.07 33.81
N ALA A 544 27.11 -25.02 34.14
CA ALA A 544 27.43 -23.98 33.18
C ALA A 544 28.23 -24.54 32.00
N ALA A 545 29.25 -25.35 32.27
CA ALA A 545 30.09 -25.99 31.26
C ALA A 545 29.33 -27.04 30.43
N ASP A 546 28.42 -27.79 31.04
CA ASP A 546 27.57 -28.77 30.34
C ASP A 546 26.61 -28.10 29.35
N LEU A 547 26.05 -26.95 29.72
CA LEU A 547 25.10 -26.21 28.88
C LEU A 547 25.80 -25.47 27.74
N ASP A 548 26.91 -24.78 28.01
CA ASP A 548 27.60 -23.91 27.04
C ASP A 548 29.09 -24.30 26.89
N SER A 549 29.35 -25.56 26.51
CA SER A 549 30.71 -26.11 26.36
C SER A 549 31.57 -25.46 25.26
N SER A 550 30.96 -24.69 24.35
CA SER A 550 31.67 -23.97 23.28
C SER A 550 32.08 -22.55 23.64
N GLU A 551 31.51 -21.97 24.71
CA GLU A 551 31.77 -20.59 25.10
C GLU A 551 33.02 -20.52 26.00
N PHE A 552 34.07 -19.86 25.50
CA PHE A 552 35.35 -19.78 26.19
C PHE A 552 35.22 -19.23 27.61
N ASP A 553 34.46 -18.13 27.79
CA ASP A 553 34.31 -17.48 29.10
C ASP A 553 33.61 -18.39 30.11
N VAL A 554 32.61 -19.16 29.66
CA VAL A 554 31.86 -20.10 30.50
C VAL A 554 32.76 -21.24 30.95
N VAL A 555 33.46 -21.87 30.02
CA VAL A 555 34.37 -23.00 30.31
C VAL A 555 35.56 -22.54 31.16
N PHE A 556 36.15 -21.39 30.85
CA PHE A 556 37.27 -20.82 31.61
C PHE A 556 36.86 -20.52 33.05
N SER A 557 35.71 -19.88 33.24
CA SER A 557 35.20 -19.56 34.58
C SER A 557 34.82 -20.82 35.36
N ALA A 558 34.23 -21.82 34.70
CA ALA A 558 33.94 -23.11 35.31
C ALA A 558 35.22 -23.81 35.79
N ALA A 559 36.25 -23.89 34.94
CA ALA A 559 37.55 -24.46 35.31
C ALA A 559 38.21 -23.68 36.46
N HIS A 560 38.11 -22.35 36.46
CA HIS A 560 38.59 -21.53 37.56
C HIS A 560 37.85 -21.83 38.86
N MET A 561 36.52 -21.91 38.85
CA MET A 561 35.73 -22.24 40.05
C MET A 561 36.07 -23.63 40.60
N LEU A 562 36.16 -24.64 39.73
CA LEU A 562 36.50 -26.02 40.10
C LEU A 562 37.92 -26.17 40.65
N ARG A 563 38.83 -25.24 40.39
CA ARG A 563 40.17 -25.24 40.98
C ARG A 563 40.18 -24.92 42.47
N TRP A 564 39.17 -24.18 42.97
CA TRP A 564 39.07 -23.77 44.37
C TRP A 564 38.33 -24.78 45.26
N VAL A 565 37.73 -25.79 44.64
CA VAL A 565 37.05 -26.92 45.30
C VAL A 565 38.01 -28.09 45.36
#